data_AF-A0A177ELJ0-F1
#
_entry.id   AF-A0A177ELJ0-F1
#
_cell.length_a   1.000
_cell.length_b   1.000
_cell.length_c   1.000
_cell.angle_alpha   90.00
_cell.angle_beta   90.00
_cell.angle_gamma   90.00
#
_symmetry.space_group_name_H-M   'P 1'
#
loop_
_entity.id
_entity.type
_entity.pdbx_description
1 polymer ?
#
loop_
_entity_poly.entity_id
_entity_poly.type
_entity_poly.pdbx_seq_one_letter_code
_entity_poly.pdbx_strand_id
1 'polypeptide(L)'
;MSTFGSALPRGIKNALIGYKEGDKPLLDELGIDFNAIKRDSLRIVFIKSTEHKDTMDMVGPLLFIILYGVILFIRSAVHIGYLYYLSTISCMFIYVLLVLMNNNNNRISILGIINALGYALIPILIFATIGKFLPTEKSFKLLIGALFSIWSTVVSTTEITRRFQIQDKGVLIGYPIFLVYSCFMMLSTI
;
A
#
# COMPACT_ATOMS: atom_id res chain seq x y z
N MET A 1 35.32 40.24 7.32
CA MET A 1 33.94 39.87 7.68
C MET A 1 33.80 38.38 7.38
N SER A 2 34.28 37.54 8.30
CA SER A 2 34.47 36.09 8.12
C SER A 2 33.23 35.30 8.51
N THR A 3 33.00 34.24 7.75
CA THR A 3 31.87 33.32 7.75
C THR A 3 31.66 32.61 9.09
N PHE A 4 30.48 32.77 9.69
CA PHE A 4 30.03 32.04 10.87
C PHE A 4 29.57 30.62 10.49
N GLY A 5 30.51 29.78 10.04
CA GLY A 5 30.28 28.37 9.79
C GLY A 5 30.50 27.57 11.07
N SER A 6 29.51 27.50 11.96
CA SER A 6 29.58 26.63 13.14
C SER A 6 29.27 25.19 12.74
N ALA A 7 30.32 24.43 12.44
CA ALA A 7 30.23 22.98 12.44
C ALA A 7 29.93 22.52 13.89
N LEU A 8 28.71 22.06 14.15
CA LEU A 8 28.32 21.48 15.43
C LEU A 8 29.34 20.39 15.84
N PRO A 9 29.83 20.35 17.09
CA PRO A 9 30.75 19.30 17.54
C PRO A 9 30.22 17.92 17.18
N ARG A 10 31.04 17.09 16.52
CA ARG A 10 30.64 15.78 15.98
C ARG A 10 29.95 14.91 17.04
N GLY A 11 30.36 15.01 18.31
CA GLY A 11 29.73 14.31 19.43
C GLY A 11 28.27 14.72 19.70
N ILE A 12 27.93 16.01 19.60
CA ILE A 12 26.54 16.48 19.78
C ILE A 12 25.70 16.09 18.58
N LYS A 13 26.26 16.20 17.37
CA LYS A 13 25.62 15.74 16.15
C LYS A 13 25.28 14.25 16.22
N ASN A 14 26.22 13.42 16.68
CA ASN A 14 26.07 11.98 16.83
C ASN A 14 25.10 11.59 17.96
N ALA A 15 25.07 12.34 19.07
CA ALA A 15 24.12 12.13 20.16
C ALA A 15 22.68 12.51 19.78
N LEU A 16 22.48 13.57 18.98
CA LEU A 16 21.15 13.98 18.50
C LEU A 16 20.55 13.01 17.47
N ILE A 17 21.38 12.37 16.66
CA ILE A 17 20.96 11.41 15.63
C ILE A 17 21.01 9.94 16.12
N GLY A 18 21.43 9.70 17.36
CA GLY A 18 21.54 8.36 17.94
C GLY A 18 22.54 7.44 17.24
N TYR A 19 23.54 7.99 16.54
CA TYR A 19 24.48 7.21 15.74
C TYR A 19 25.76 6.89 16.52
N LYS A 20 26.07 5.61 16.70
CA LYS A 20 27.34 5.13 17.25
C LYS A 20 28.24 4.61 16.11
N GLU A 21 29.54 4.87 16.21
CA GLU A 21 30.50 4.41 15.19
C GLU A 21 30.57 2.87 15.19
N GLY A 22 30.03 2.24 14.15
CA GLY A 22 29.97 0.78 13.98
C GLY A 22 28.56 0.19 13.90
N ASP A 23 27.52 0.99 14.15
CA ASP A 23 26.12 0.55 14.04
C ASP A 23 25.65 0.49 12.57
N LYS A 24 24.70 -0.41 12.30
CA LYS A 24 24.07 -0.52 10.99
C LYS A 24 23.18 0.71 10.77
N PRO A 25 22.86 1.08 9.52
CA PRO A 25 21.94 2.18 9.29
C PRO A 25 20.61 1.92 10.03
N LEU A 26 20.03 2.96 10.64
CA LEU A 26 18.82 2.87 11.47
C LEU A 26 17.64 2.14 10.78
N LEU A 27 17.60 2.18 9.45
CA LEU A 27 16.62 1.48 8.64
C LEU A 27 16.78 -0.05 8.70
N ASP A 28 18.01 -0.55 8.67
CA ASP A 28 18.32 -1.97 8.81
C ASP A 28 18.12 -2.43 10.27
N GLU A 29 18.33 -1.55 11.25
CA GLU A 29 18.02 -1.83 12.66
C GLU A 29 16.51 -1.87 12.94
N LEU A 30 15.74 -1.02 12.27
CA LEU A 30 14.28 -1.00 12.34
C LEU A 30 13.63 -2.09 11.46
N GLY A 31 14.43 -2.86 10.72
CA GLY A 31 13.97 -3.92 9.82
C GLY A 31 13.28 -3.42 8.55
N ILE A 32 13.50 -2.16 8.15
CA ILE A 32 12.90 -1.54 6.97
C ILE A 32 13.87 -1.61 5.79
N ASP A 33 13.72 -2.64 4.96
CA ASP A 33 14.45 -2.73 3.68
C ASP A 33 13.63 -2.07 2.55
N PHE A 34 13.98 -0.84 2.17
CA PHE A 34 13.35 -0.14 1.05
C PHE A 34 13.52 -0.85 -0.30
N ASN A 35 14.61 -1.59 -0.49
CA ASN A 35 14.80 -2.39 -1.70
C ASN A 35 13.86 -3.60 -1.70
N ALA A 36 13.58 -4.21 -0.55
CA ALA A 36 12.52 -5.22 -0.42
C ALA A 36 11.15 -4.62 -0.74
N ILE A 37 10.78 -3.49 -0.13
CA ILE A 37 9.50 -2.82 -0.39
C ILE A 37 9.32 -2.53 -1.88
N LYS A 38 10.34 -1.97 -2.56
CA LYS A 38 10.28 -1.67 -4.00
C LYS A 38 10.13 -2.95 -4.83
N ARG A 39 10.89 -4.01 -4.51
CA ARG A 39 10.83 -5.29 -5.21
C ARG A 39 9.46 -5.95 -5.06
N ASP A 40 8.91 -5.98 -3.86
CA ASP A 40 7.62 -6.63 -3.59
C ASP A 40 6.46 -5.84 -4.18
N SER A 41 6.54 -4.51 -4.12
CA SER A 41 5.63 -3.61 -4.83
C SER A 41 5.62 -3.86 -6.34
N LEU A 42 6.80 -3.91 -6.97
CA LEU A 42 6.93 -4.15 -8.40
C LEU A 42 6.48 -5.57 -8.77
N ARG A 43 6.84 -6.57 -7.95
CA ARG A 43 6.45 -7.96 -8.16
C ARG A 43 4.94 -8.13 -8.16
N ILE A 44 4.27 -7.57 -7.15
CA ILE A 44 2.83 -7.66 -6.97
C ILE A 44 2.13 -6.98 -8.15
N VAL A 45 2.55 -5.76 -8.52
CA VAL A 45 1.96 -5.02 -9.66
C VAL A 45 2.17 -5.71 -11.00
N PHE A 46 3.35 -6.31 -11.24
CA PHE A 46 3.68 -6.98 -12.50
C PHE A 46 3.36 -8.48 -12.50
N ILE A 47 2.74 -9.01 -11.43
CA ILE A 47 2.38 -10.43 -11.26
C ILE A 47 3.59 -11.33 -11.57
N LYS A 48 4.80 -10.88 -11.19
CA LYS A 48 6.01 -11.63 -11.52
C LYS A 48 6.20 -12.72 -10.48
N SER A 49 6.01 -13.97 -10.91
CA SER A 49 6.16 -15.14 -10.05
C SER A 49 7.64 -15.37 -9.77
N THR A 50 8.15 -14.84 -8.66
CA THR A 50 9.40 -15.31 -8.08
C THR A 50 9.11 -15.81 -6.68
N GLU A 51 9.68 -16.95 -6.33
CA GLU A 51 9.69 -17.46 -4.95
C GLU A 51 10.24 -16.38 -4.03
N HIS A 52 9.46 -15.94 -3.05
CA HIS A 52 10.01 -15.13 -1.97
C HIS A 52 9.26 -15.37 -0.68
N LYS A 53 10.06 -15.32 0.38
CA LYS A 53 9.67 -15.35 1.78
C LYS A 53 8.46 -14.47 2.01
N ASP A 54 7.52 -14.98 2.80
CA ASP A 54 6.43 -14.24 3.41
C ASP A 54 6.98 -13.18 4.38
N THR A 55 7.58 -12.11 3.84
CA THR A 55 7.90 -10.90 4.60
C THR A 55 6.60 -10.17 4.88
N MET A 56 6.08 -10.40 6.09
CA MET A 56 4.86 -9.77 6.59
C MET A 56 5.18 -8.34 7.07
N ASP A 57 5.53 -7.46 6.14
CA ASP A 57 5.94 -6.09 6.45
C ASP A 57 4.72 -5.15 6.50
N MET A 58 4.40 -4.59 7.67
CA MET A 58 3.34 -3.57 7.77
C MET A 58 3.77 -2.21 7.23
N VAL A 59 5.08 -1.98 7.10
CA VAL A 59 5.66 -0.67 6.71
C VAL A 59 5.30 -0.31 5.26
N GLY A 60 5.31 -1.28 4.34
CA GLY A 60 4.97 -1.04 2.94
C GLY A 60 3.53 -0.53 2.74
N PRO A 61 2.51 -1.31 3.15
CA PRO A 61 1.10 -0.89 3.10
C PRO A 61 0.84 0.46 3.77
N LEU A 62 1.47 0.70 4.93
CA LEU A 62 1.36 1.95 5.67
C LEU A 62 1.98 3.13 4.92
N LEU A 63 3.12 2.93 4.27
CA LEU A 63 3.73 3.95 3.43
C LEU A 63 2.84 4.30 2.22
N PHE A 64 2.21 3.31 1.59
CA PHE A 64 1.31 3.56 0.45
C PHE A 64 0.04 4.32 0.83
N ILE A 65 -0.58 4.00 1.97
CA ILE A 65 -1.78 4.73 2.41
C ILE A 65 -1.44 6.18 2.82
N ILE A 66 -0.29 6.41 3.45
CA ILE A 66 0.19 7.76 3.78
C ILE A 66 0.46 8.55 2.49
N LEU A 67 1.17 7.95 1.54
CA LEU A 67 1.47 8.58 0.26
C LEU A 67 0.20 8.93 -0.51
N TYR A 68 -0.79 8.03 -0.51
CA TYR A 68 -2.11 8.30 -1.07
C TYR A 68 -2.78 9.50 -0.38
N GLY A 69 -2.77 9.55 0.96
CA GLY A 69 -3.28 10.68 1.73
C GLY A 69 -2.60 12.02 1.39
N VAL A 70 -1.28 12.02 1.20
CA VAL A 70 -0.52 13.21 0.79
C VAL A 70 -0.93 13.68 -0.61
N ILE A 71 -1.12 12.76 -1.55
CA ILE A 71 -1.59 13.09 -2.91
C ILE A 71 -2.99 13.71 -2.86
N LEU A 72 -3.91 13.17 -2.06
CA LEU A 72 -5.25 13.71 -1.86
C LEU A 72 -5.20 15.11 -1.22
N PHE A 73 -4.32 15.30 -0.25
CA PHE A 73 -4.08 16.59 0.39
C PHE A 73 -3.62 17.66 -0.62
N ILE A 74 -2.67 17.33 -1.51
CA ILE A 74 -2.20 18.23 -2.58
C ILE A 74 -3.32 18.56 -3.56
N ARG A 75 -4.30 17.66 -3.73
CA ARG A 75 -5.47 17.87 -4.59
C ARG A 75 -6.61 18.66 -3.92
N SER A 76 -6.39 19.20 -2.71
CA SER A 76 -7.36 19.95 -1.90
C SER A 76 -8.60 19.15 -1.45
N ALA A 77 -8.61 17.83 -1.65
CA ALA A 77 -9.65 16.93 -1.16
C ALA A 77 -9.29 16.45 0.25
N VAL A 78 -9.58 17.28 1.27
CA VAL A 78 -9.13 17.02 2.64
C VAL A 78 -10.10 16.11 3.38
N HIS A 79 -9.87 14.80 3.25
CA HIS A 79 -10.68 13.75 3.85
C HIS A 79 -9.82 12.63 4.47
N ILE A 80 -8.78 13.00 5.22
CA ILE A 80 -7.87 12.04 5.89
C ILE A 80 -8.65 11.09 6.81
N GLY A 81 -9.67 11.58 7.52
CA GLY A 81 -10.54 10.74 8.36
C GLY A 81 -11.32 9.69 7.56
N TYR A 82 -11.84 10.04 6.38
CA TYR A 82 -12.52 9.09 5.50
C TYR A 82 -11.56 8.04 4.94
N LEU A 83 -10.33 8.44 4.61
CA LEU A 83 -9.30 7.51 4.15
C LEU A 83 -8.98 6.46 5.23
N TYR A 84 -8.82 6.91 6.48
CA TYR A 84 -8.55 6.03 7.62
C TYR A 84 -9.71 5.06 7.88
N TYR A 85 -10.94 5.59 7.93
CA TYR A 85 -12.15 4.79 8.13
C TYR A 85 -12.32 3.76 7.00
N LEU A 86 -12.18 4.19 5.75
CA LEU A 86 -12.30 3.31 4.58
C LEU A 86 -11.25 2.20 4.58
N SER A 87 -9.99 2.52 4.93
CA SER A 87 -8.91 1.52 5.00
C SER A 87 -9.15 0.47 6.08
N THR A 88 -9.52 0.91 7.29
CA THR A 88 -9.78 0.01 8.42
C THR A 88 -11.02 -0.86 8.20
N ILE A 89 -12.13 -0.28 7.75
CA ILE A 89 -13.37 -1.04 7.47
C ILE A 89 -13.18 -2.02 6.32
N SER A 90 -12.42 -1.65 5.28
CA SER A 90 -12.14 -2.54 4.13
C SER A 90 -11.33 -3.76 4.55
N CYS A 91 -10.29 -3.56 5.37
CA CYS A 91 -9.48 -4.65 5.89
C CYS A 91 -10.31 -5.61 6.76
N MET A 92 -11.12 -5.06 7.68
CA MET A 92 -12.01 -5.86 8.53
C MET A 92 -13.06 -6.62 7.71
N PHE A 93 -13.66 -5.97 6.71
CA PHE A 93 -14.64 -6.58 5.82
C PHE A 93 -14.05 -7.76 5.05
N ILE A 94 -12.89 -7.59 4.41
CA ILE A 94 -12.22 -8.67 3.68
C ILE A 94 -11.76 -9.79 4.63
N TYR A 95 -11.29 -9.46 5.83
CA TYR A 95 -10.92 -10.47 6.84
C TYR A 95 -12.12 -11.34 7.22
N VAL A 96 -13.25 -10.73 7.58
CA VAL A 96 -14.47 -11.47 7.93
C VAL A 96 -14.93 -12.34 6.75
N LEU A 97 -14.95 -11.79 5.53
CA LEU A 97 -15.33 -12.55 4.34
C LEU A 97 -14.42 -13.75 4.10
N LEU A 98 -13.10 -13.58 4.19
CA LEU A 98 -12.16 -14.68 4.03
C LEU A 98 -12.34 -15.74 5.13
N VAL A 99 -12.53 -15.32 6.39
CA VAL A 99 -12.79 -16.24 7.51
C VAL A 99 -14.07 -17.04 7.29
N LEU A 100 -15.15 -16.40 6.81
CA LEU A 100 -16.40 -17.10 6.49
C LEU A 100 -16.25 -18.06 5.31
N MET A 101 -15.42 -17.73 4.32
CA MET A 101 -15.20 -18.56 3.14
C MET A 101 -14.25 -19.75 3.42
N ASN A 102 -13.51 -19.69 4.52
CA ASN A 102 -12.49 -20.65 4.89
C ASN A 102 -13.08 -21.90 5.55
N ASN A 103 -13.51 -22.84 4.70
CA ASN A 103 -14.00 -24.14 5.15
C ASN A 103 -12.87 -25.16 5.44
N ASN A 104 -11.63 -24.86 5.01
CA ASN A 104 -10.52 -25.82 4.98
C ASN A 104 -9.51 -25.65 6.15
N ASN A 105 -9.93 -25.04 7.27
CA ASN A 105 -9.11 -24.87 8.48
C ASN A 105 -7.75 -24.17 8.26
N ASN A 106 -7.59 -23.42 7.16
CA ASN A 106 -6.33 -22.72 6.90
C ASN A 106 -6.24 -21.47 7.77
N ARG A 107 -5.05 -21.13 8.29
CA ARG A 107 -4.91 -19.96 9.17
C ARG A 107 -4.85 -18.68 8.34
N ILE A 108 -5.93 -17.90 8.36
CA ILE A 108 -5.96 -16.58 7.71
C ILE A 108 -5.31 -15.55 8.63
N SER A 109 -4.22 -14.96 8.18
CA SER A 109 -3.51 -13.89 8.87
C SER A 109 -4.04 -12.52 8.46
N ILE A 110 -4.40 -11.69 9.45
CA ILE A 110 -4.82 -10.30 9.20
C ILE A 110 -3.72 -9.47 8.54
N LEU A 111 -2.46 -9.67 8.96
CA LEU A 111 -1.29 -9.03 8.34
C LEU A 111 -1.13 -9.41 6.85
N GLY A 112 -1.40 -10.68 6.51
CA GLY A 112 -1.34 -11.14 5.14
C GLY A 112 -2.32 -10.39 4.22
N ILE A 113 -3.52 -10.10 4.75
CA ILE A 113 -4.55 -9.32 4.06
C ILE A 113 -4.16 -7.85 3.96
N ILE A 114 -3.69 -7.23 5.05
CA ILE A 114 -3.21 -5.84 5.05
C ILE A 114 -2.13 -5.66 3.99
N ASN A 115 -1.18 -6.59 3.91
CA ASN A 115 -0.13 -6.56 2.91
C ASN A 115 -0.70 -6.70 1.49
N ALA A 116 -1.50 -7.74 1.25
CA ALA A 116 -2.06 -7.97 -0.09
C ALA A 116 -2.94 -6.80 -0.57
N LEU A 117 -3.71 -6.17 0.32
CA LEU A 117 -4.54 -5.01 -0.02
C LEU A 117 -3.70 -3.75 -0.23
N GLY A 118 -2.73 -3.50 0.65
CA GLY A 118 -1.92 -2.29 0.65
C GLY A 118 -0.93 -2.22 -0.51
N TYR A 119 -0.22 -3.31 -0.81
CA TYR A 119 0.71 -3.33 -1.96
C TYR A 119 -0.03 -3.25 -3.30
N ALA A 120 -1.22 -3.83 -3.39
CA ALA A 120 -2.03 -3.74 -4.59
C ALA A 120 -2.67 -2.35 -4.79
N LEU A 121 -2.52 -1.40 -3.86
CA LEU A 121 -3.02 -0.02 -3.99
C LEU A 121 -2.21 0.84 -4.98
N ILE A 122 -1.03 0.38 -5.41
CA ILE A 122 -0.11 1.13 -6.29
C ILE A 122 -0.76 1.60 -7.61
N PRO A 123 -1.54 0.79 -8.36
CA PRO A 123 -2.20 1.25 -9.58
C PRO A 123 -3.14 2.44 -9.32
N ILE A 124 -3.86 2.43 -8.19
CA ILE A 124 -4.76 3.53 -7.79
C ILE A 124 -3.94 4.77 -7.42
N LEU A 125 -2.79 4.58 -6.79
CA LEU A 125 -1.86 5.67 -6.48
C LEU A 125 -1.33 6.36 -7.74
N ILE A 126 -1.00 5.58 -8.77
CA ILE A 126 -0.61 6.08 -10.08
C ILE A 126 -1.77 6.86 -10.71
N PHE A 127 -2.98 6.32 -10.69
CA PHE A 127 -4.16 7.04 -11.16
C PHE A 127 -4.38 8.36 -10.40
N ALA A 128 -4.22 8.37 -9.08
CA ALA A 128 -4.42 9.55 -8.23
C ALA A 128 -3.43 10.68 -8.55
N THR A 129 -2.18 10.35 -8.88
CA THR A 129 -1.16 11.34 -9.27
C THR A 129 -1.40 11.88 -10.68
N ILE A 130 -1.70 11.01 -11.65
CA ILE A 130 -1.93 11.42 -13.05
C ILE A 130 -3.28 12.13 -13.21
N GLY A 131 -4.26 11.86 -12.34
CA GLY A 131 -5.62 12.41 -12.42
C GLY A 131 -5.74 13.94 -12.44
N LYS A 132 -4.69 14.67 -12.00
CA LYS A 132 -4.59 16.14 -12.16
C LYS A 132 -4.35 16.56 -13.61
N PHE A 133 -3.61 15.76 -14.38
CA PHE A 133 -3.27 16.02 -15.78
C PHE A 133 -4.33 15.50 -16.76
N LEU A 134 -5.27 14.67 -16.29
CA LEU A 134 -6.34 14.14 -17.13
C LEU A 134 -7.40 15.19 -17.49
N PRO A 135 -8.05 15.05 -18.66
CA PRO A 135 -9.19 15.88 -19.07
C PRO A 135 -10.23 16.02 -17.96
N THR A 136 -10.83 17.20 -17.83
CA THR A 136 -11.78 17.53 -16.76
C THR A 136 -13.08 16.72 -16.83
N GLU A 137 -13.33 15.99 -17.92
CA GLU A 137 -14.51 15.16 -18.09
C GLU A 137 -14.58 14.05 -17.03
N LYS A 138 -15.64 14.09 -16.22
CA LYS A 138 -15.86 13.15 -15.12
C LYS A 138 -15.95 11.70 -15.60
N SER A 139 -16.66 11.47 -16.70
CA SER A 139 -16.84 10.13 -17.29
C SER A 139 -15.52 9.51 -17.75
N PHE A 140 -14.62 10.32 -18.31
CA PHE A 140 -13.30 9.86 -18.74
C PHE A 140 -12.42 9.46 -17.56
N LYS A 141 -12.38 10.29 -16.50
CA LYS A 141 -11.67 9.97 -15.25
C LYS A 141 -12.24 8.73 -14.56
N LEU A 142 -13.56 8.52 -14.63
CA LEU A 142 -14.20 7.34 -14.08
C LEU A 142 -13.82 6.06 -14.85
N LEU A 143 -13.85 6.09 -16.19
CA LEU A 143 -13.53 4.94 -17.02
C LEU A 143 -12.10 4.46 -16.80
N ILE A 144 -11.13 5.38 -16.85
CA ILE A 144 -9.73 5.05 -16.64
C ILE A 144 -9.49 4.61 -15.17
N GLY A 145 -10.13 5.27 -14.19
CA GLY A 145 -10.08 4.87 -12.78
C GLY A 145 -10.60 3.45 -12.55
N ALA A 146 -11.68 3.06 -13.24
CA ALA A 146 -12.21 1.70 -13.20
C ALA A 146 -11.20 0.67 -13.74
N LEU A 147 -10.49 0.98 -14.83
CA LEU A 147 -9.43 0.09 -15.35
C LEU A 147 -8.29 -0.11 -14.33
N PHE A 148 -7.85 0.96 -13.66
CA PHE A 148 -6.85 0.87 -12.58
C PHE A 148 -7.37 0.09 -11.36
N SER A 149 -8.66 0.22 -11.02
CA SER A 149 -9.30 -0.55 -9.97
C SER A 149 -9.36 -2.05 -10.30
N ILE A 150 -9.69 -2.41 -11.54
CA ILE A 150 -9.66 -3.81 -12.02
C ILE A 150 -8.25 -4.37 -11.92
N TRP A 151 -7.24 -3.62 -12.39
CA TRP A 151 -5.84 -4.03 -12.27
C TRP A 151 -5.46 -4.33 -10.82
N SER A 152 -5.74 -3.39 -9.92
CA SER A 152 -5.48 -3.51 -8.48
C SER A 152 -6.19 -4.73 -7.88
N THR A 153 -7.42 -5.00 -8.30
CA THR A 153 -8.21 -6.16 -7.88
C THR A 153 -7.58 -7.48 -8.30
N VAL A 154 -7.20 -7.61 -9.57
CA VAL A 154 -6.57 -8.84 -10.09
C VAL A 154 -5.27 -9.12 -9.33
N VAL A 155 -4.48 -8.08 -9.09
CA VAL A 155 -3.22 -8.16 -8.35
C VAL A 155 -3.44 -8.62 -6.91
N SER A 156 -4.36 -7.99 -6.16
CA SER A 156 -4.64 -8.35 -4.77
C SER A 156 -5.25 -9.74 -4.64
N THR A 157 -6.18 -10.08 -5.53
CA THR A 157 -6.85 -11.40 -5.57
C THR A 157 -5.83 -12.51 -5.82
N THR A 158 -4.91 -12.30 -6.76
CA THR A 158 -3.85 -13.29 -7.04
C THR A 158 -2.94 -13.49 -5.83
N GLU A 159 -2.56 -12.42 -5.12
CA GLU A 159 -1.71 -12.54 -3.94
C GLU A 159 -2.41 -13.22 -2.76
N ILE A 160 -3.69 -12.92 -2.51
CA ILE A 160 -4.49 -13.58 -1.46
C ILE A 160 -4.68 -15.06 -1.77
N THR A 161 -4.99 -15.39 -3.03
CA THR A 161 -5.19 -16.77 -3.50
C THR A 161 -3.89 -17.58 -3.34
N ARG A 162 -2.74 -16.99 -3.71
CA ARG A 162 -1.41 -17.59 -3.57
C ARG A 162 -1.02 -17.79 -2.11
N ARG A 163 -1.25 -16.79 -1.26
CA ARG A 163 -0.82 -16.78 0.15
C ARG A 163 -1.65 -17.73 1.02
N PHE A 164 -2.95 -17.82 0.79
CA PHE A 164 -3.84 -18.69 1.56
C PHE A 164 -4.17 -20.01 0.85
N GLN A 165 -3.52 -20.31 -0.28
CA GLN A 165 -3.69 -21.55 -1.05
C GLN A 165 -5.17 -21.85 -1.37
N ILE A 166 -5.95 -20.80 -1.63
CA ILE A 166 -7.39 -20.92 -1.92
C ILE A 166 -7.53 -21.21 -3.42
N GLN A 167 -7.48 -22.48 -3.80
CA GLN A 167 -7.68 -22.89 -5.20
C GLN A 167 -9.16 -22.74 -5.60
N ASP A 168 -9.42 -22.35 -6.85
CA ASP A 168 -10.75 -22.25 -7.50
C ASP A 168 -11.77 -21.20 -7.00
N LYS A 169 -11.46 -20.38 -6.00
CA LYS A 169 -12.38 -19.31 -5.52
C LYS A 169 -11.92 -17.88 -5.76
N GLY A 170 -10.87 -17.67 -6.56
CA GLY A 170 -10.29 -16.34 -6.80
C GLY A 170 -11.31 -15.30 -7.27
N VAL A 171 -12.19 -15.66 -8.20
CA VAL A 171 -13.23 -14.74 -8.73
C VAL A 171 -14.22 -14.31 -7.64
N LEU A 172 -14.55 -15.20 -6.70
CA LEU A 172 -15.48 -14.89 -5.60
C LEU A 172 -14.89 -13.89 -4.61
N ILE A 173 -13.58 -13.99 -4.34
CA ILE A 173 -12.85 -13.03 -3.49
C ILE A 173 -12.64 -11.71 -4.25
N GLY A 174 -12.49 -11.76 -5.58
CA GLY A 174 -12.27 -10.58 -6.41
C GLY A 174 -13.40 -9.54 -6.35
N TYR A 175 -14.66 -9.98 -6.21
CA TYR A 175 -15.81 -9.07 -6.15
C TYR A 175 -15.76 -8.05 -4.98
N PRO A 176 -15.64 -8.48 -3.70
CA PRO A 176 -15.54 -7.54 -2.59
C PRO A 176 -14.26 -6.71 -2.63
N ILE A 177 -13.14 -7.27 -3.15
CA ILE A 177 -11.89 -6.52 -3.33
C ILE A 177 -12.06 -5.40 -4.36
N PHE A 178 -12.74 -5.67 -5.48
CA PHE A 178 -13.05 -4.66 -6.50
C PHE A 178 -13.88 -3.52 -5.94
N LEU A 179 -14.87 -3.82 -5.10
CA LEU A 179 -15.70 -2.82 -4.45
C LEU A 179 -14.85 -1.91 -3.56
N VAL A 180 -13.97 -2.49 -2.73
CA VAL A 180 -13.03 -1.75 -1.89
C VAL A 180 -12.17 -0.79 -2.74
N TYR A 181 -11.54 -1.29 -3.79
CA TYR A 181 -10.69 -0.46 -4.65
C TYR A 181 -11.47 0.59 -5.46
N SER A 182 -12.71 0.30 -5.81
CA SER A 182 -13.60 1.27 -6.44
C SER A 182 -13.91 2.42 -5.49
N CYS A 183 -14.14 2.15 -4.20
CA CYS A 183 -14.31 3.20 -3.19
C CYS A 183 -13.06 4.07 -3.04
N PHE A 184 -11.87 3.48 -3.00
CA PHE A 184 -10.62 4.24 -2.99
C PHE A 184 -10.48 5.11 -4.24
N MET A 185 -10.76 4.55 -5.42
CA MET A 185 -10.72 5.29 -6.68
C MET A 185 -11.72 6.46 -6.67
N MET A 186 -12.95 6.25 -6.21
CA MET A 186 -13.96 7.31 -6.11
C MET A 186 -13.49 8.44 -5.19
N LEU A 187 -12.89 8.10 -4.04
CA LEU A 187 -12.30 9.10 -3.13
C LEU A 187 -11.21 9.95 -3.80
N SER A 188 -10.50 9.41 -4.80
CA SER A 188 -9.53 10.18 -5.60
C SER A 188 -10.19 11.10 -6.62
N THR A 189 -11.39 10.79 -7.09
CA THR A 189 -12.07 11.52 -8.16
C THR A 189 -13.03 12.61 -7.68
N ILE A 190 -13.48 12.51 -6.42
CA ILE A 190 -14.27 13.53 -5.73
C ILE A 190 -13.38 14.75 -5.45
#